data_AF-A0A1H1ML74-F1
#
_entry.id   AF-A0A1H1ML74-F1
#
_cell.length_a   1.000
_cell.length_b   1.000
_cell.length_c   1.000
_cell.angle_alpha   90.00
_cell.angle_beta   90.00
_cell.angle_gamma   90.00
#
_symmetry.space_group_name_H-M   'P 1'
#
loop_
_entity.id
_entity.type
_entity.pdbx_description
1 polymer ?
#
loop_
_entity_poly.entity_id
_entity_poly.type
_entity_poly.pdbx_seq_one_letter_code
_entity_poly.pdbx_strand_id
1 'polypeptide(L)'
;MSFLALFVSLPTKASTGRMRVWRSVKALGCATLRDGVYLLPDSANSAATLGEVAAQAAEAGGSGEVYRLSGCDDAQEATLRALFDRGEEYAGLAEEIKELGRSLASLDGAAAARKLQPLVRRFEQVVRIDFFPGEAQRQTLGLLDELRDALTRRMSPDEPTARQADIPRLARDDYQGRVWATRARPWVDRLASAWLIRRFIDPDARIVWLASPSDCKADWLGFDFDGAAFSHVGTKVTFETLLASFGLESAPALVRLGELVHCLDVGGLPVAQAPGIESLLAGLRESEPDDDTLLARACEVFDWLLKSYEDKTT
;
A
#
# COMPACT_ATOMS: atom_id res chain seq x y z
N MET A 1 25.66 -7.67 -3.24
CA MET A 1 24.75 -7.27 -2.15
C MET A 1 25.26 -7.87 -0.84
N SER A 2 25.23 -7.14 0.28
CA SER A 2 25.64 -7.69 1.59
C SER A 2 24.44 -8.29 2.33
N PHE A 3 24.73 -9.32 3.12
CA PHE A 3 23.80 -9.95 4.04
C PHE A 3 24.40 -9.93 5.45
N LEU A 4 23.55 -10.07 6.45
CA LEU A 4 23.94 -10.35 7.82
C LEU A 4 23.59 -11.79 8.15
N ALA A 5 24.53 -12.56 8.69
CA ALA A 5 24.28 -13.86 9.29
C ALA A 5 24.22 -13.74 10.80
N LEU A 6 23.14 -14.24 11.36
CA LEU A 6 23.00 -14.55 12.77
C LEU A 6 23.37 -16.02 12.99
N PHE A 7 24.43 -16.26 13.77
CA PHE A 7 24.83 -17.57 14.25
C PHE A 7 24.28 -17.75 15.67
N VAL A 8 23.42 -18.75 15.87
CA VAL A 8 22.83 -19.10 17.16
C VAL A 8 23.17 -20.53 17.52
N SER A 9 23.64 -20.72 18.76
CA SER A 9 23.73 -22.03 19.38
C SER A 9 22.90 -22.03 20.67
N LEU A 10 21.96 -22.96 20.79
CA LEU A 10 21.07 -23.06 21.95
C LEU A 10 21.05 -24.49 22.50
N PRO A 11 21.16 -24.69 23.83
CA PRO A 11 21.05 -26.00 24.44
C PRO A 11 19.73 -26.68 24.07
N THR A 12 19.77 -28.00 23.84
CA THR A 12 18.57 -28.80 23.52
C THR A 12 17.51 -28.76 24.61
N LYS A 13 17.93 -28.55 25.87
CA LYS A 13 17.04 -28.41 27.03
C LYS A 13 16.34 -27.04 27.11
N ALA A 14 16.79 -26.04 26.36
CA ALA A 14 16.24 -24.67 26.36
C ALA A 14 15.06 -24.52 25.38
N SER A 15 14.04 -25.38 25.49
CA SER A 15 12.92 -25.44 24.54
C SER A 15 12.19 -24.10 24.36
N THR A 16 11.89 -23.40 25.46
CA THR A 16 11.24 -22.07 25.44
C THR A 16 12.11 -21.02 24.77
N GLY A 17 13.43 -21.04 25.03
CA GLY A 17 14.39 -20.10 24.42
C GLY A 17 14.53 -20.32 22.91
N ARG A 18 14.63 -21.58 22.48
CA ARG A 18 14.64 -21.97 21.05
C ARG A 18 13.39 -21.49 20.32
N MET A 19 12.22 -21.68 20.92
CA MET A 19 10.97 -21.20 20.34
C MET A 19 10.89 -19.68 20.26
N ARG A 20 11.42 -18.95 21.25
CA ARG A 20 11.47 -17.49 21.22
C ARG A 20 12.34 -16.99 20.07
N VAL A 21 13.59 -17.47 19.98
CA VAL A 21 14.52 -17.11 18.90
C VAL A 21 13.95 -17.46 17.53
N TRP A 22 13.42 -18.67 17.37
CA TRP A 22 12.81 -19.09 16.10
C TRP A 22 11.65 -18.18 15.67
N ARG A 23 10.78 -17.76 16.61
CA ARG A 23 9.70 -16.81 16.30
C ARG A 23 10.24 -15.45 15.89
N SER A 24 11.26 -14.92 16.55
CA SER A 24 11.86 -13.64 16.20
C SER A 24 12.52 -13.68 14.82
N VAL A 25 13.32 -14.72 14.54
CA VAL A 25 13.93 -14.97 13.22
C VAL A 25 12.85 -15.03 12.13
N LYS A 26 11.77 -15.78 12.37
CA LYS A 26 10.65 -15.91 11.43
C LYS A 26 9.92 -14.57 11.23
N ALA A 27 9.68 -13.81 12.29
CA ALA A 27 9.00 -12.51 12.23
C ALA A 27 9.82 -11.46 11.47
N LEU A 28 11.15 -11.58 11.48
CA LEU A 28 12.06 -10.73 10.71
C LEU A 28 12.21 -11.15 9.25
N GLY A 29 11.61 -12.26 8.82
CA GLY A 29 11.77 -12.74 7.44
C GLY A 29 13.10 -13.39 7.14
N CYS A 30 13.88 -13.76 8.17
CA CYS A 30 15.19 -14.33 7.93
C CYS A 30 15.10 -15.64 7.13
N ALA A 31 16.04 -15.81 6.19
CA ALA A 31 16.23 -17.07 5.50
C ALA A 31 17.10 -18.01 6.34
N THR A 32 16.90 -19.33 6.21
CA THR A 32 17.73 -20.32 6.91
C THR A 32 18.82 -20.82 5.97
N LEU A 33 20.08 -20.52 6.28
CA LEU A 33 21.21 -21.05 5.51
C LEU A 33 21.53 -22.49 5.93
N ARG A 34 21.47 -22.76 7.24
CA ARG A 34 21.58 -24.08 7.87
C ARG A 34 21.06 -23.98 9.30
N ASP A 35 20.99 -25.11 10.02
CA ASP A 35 20.58 -25.10 11.43
C ASP A 35 21.46 -24.16 12.27
N GLY A 36 20.81 -23.27 13.01
CA GLY A 36 21.47 -22.22 13.80
C GLY A 36 22.12 -21.08 13.00
N VAL A 37 21.96 -20.99 11.68
CA VAL A 37 22.49 -19.86 10.88
C VAL A 37 21.39 -19.26 10.02
N TYR A 38 21.06 -18.00 10.33
CA TYR A 38 19.97 -17.26 9.70
C TYR A 38 20.51 -16.04 8.97
N LEU A 39 19.94 -15.74 7.81
CA LEU A 39 20.35 -14.64 6.96
C LEU A 39 19.28 -13.56 6.90
N LEU A 40 19.72 -12.31 6.84
CA LEU A 40 18.88 -11.15 6.59
C LEU A 40 19.62 -10.20 5.63
N PRO A 41 18.95 -9.61 4.62
CA PRO A 41 19.55 -8.58 3.78
C PRO A 41 20.04 -7.40 4.62
N ASP A 42 21.20 -6.86 4.27
CA ASP A 42 21.77 -5.71 4.98
C ASP A 42 20.90 -4.46 4.74
N SER A 43 20.46 -3.83 5.82
CA SER A 43 19.65 -2.61 5.81
C SER A 43 20.01 -1.77 7.04
N ALA A 44 19.55 -0.51 7.09
CA ALA A 44 19.84 0.41 8.18
C ALA A 44 19.56 -0.19 9.59
N ASN A 45 18.54 -1.05 9.71
CA ASN A 45 18.12 -1.62 11.00
C ASN A 45 18.50 -3.10 11.17
N SER A 46 18.87 -3.82 10.10
CA SER A 46 19.07 -5.27 10.13
C SER A 46 20.06 -5.73 11.22
N ALA A 47 21.17 -4.98 11.41
CA ALA A 47 22.18 -5.33 12.41
C ALA A 47 21.67 -5.18 13.84
N ALA A 48 20.94 -4.10 14.14
CA ALA A 48 20.36 -3.87 15.45
C ALA A 48 19.33 -4.95 15.78
N THR A 49 18.44 -5.27 14.83
CA THR A 49 17.38 -6.24 15.07
C THR A 49 17.91 -7.67 15.20
N LEU A 50 18.91 -8.07 14.42
CA LEU A 50 19.58 -9.37 14.64
C LEU A 50 20.38 -9.39 15.94
N GLY A 51 20.93 -8.26 16.38
CA GLY A 51 21.60 -8.12 17.68
C GLY A 51 20.65 -8.40 18.85
N GLU A 52 19.40 -7.96 18.77
CA GLU A 52 18.38 -8.30 19.77
C GLU A 52 18.09 -9.81 19.82
N VAL A 53 18.02 -10.46 18.66
CA VAL A 53 17.82 -11.91 18.59
C VAL A 53 19.04 -12.67 19.14
N ALA A 54 20.25 -12.19 18.86
CA ALA A 54 21.48 -12.73 19.43
C ALA A 54 21.49 -12.64 20.96
N ALA A 55 21.08 -11.49 21.51
CA ALA A 55 20.93 -11.30 22.96
C ALA A 55 19.90 -12.27 23.57
N GLN A 56 18.76 -12.47 22.91
CA GLN A 56 17.76 -13.45 23.35
C GLN A 56 18.31 -14.89 23.38
N ALA A 57 19.18 -15.24 22.44
CA ALA A 57 19.84 -16.54 22.46
C ALA A 57 20.81 -16.68 23.65
N ALA A 58 21.58 -15.63 23.95
CA ALA A 58 22.48 -15.60 25.10
C ALA A 58 21.71 -15.70 26.44
N GLU A 59 20.61 -14.96 26.58
CA GLU A 59 19.73 -15.02 27.77
C GLU A 59 19.13 -16.42 27.99
N ALA A 60 18.88 -17.17 26.92
CA ALA A 60 18.40 -18.55 27.00
C ALA A 60 19.49 -19.58 27.32
N GLY A 61 20.70 -19.12 27.69
CA GLY A 61 21.84 -19.98 28.03
C GLY A 61 22.59 -20.52 26.80
N GLY A 62 22.44 -19.88 25.65
CA GLY A 62 23.16 -20.17 24.41
C GLY A 62 24.19 -19.11 24.04
N SER A 63 24.50 -19.03 22.75
CA SER A 63 25.29 -17.95 22.15
C SER A 63 24.61 -17.41 20.89
N GLY A 64 24.86 -16.14 20.60
CA GLY A 64 24.35 -15.44 19.43
C GLY A 64 25.41 -14.46 18.91
N GLU A 65 25.77 -14.56 17.63
CA GLU A 65 26.76 -13.67 17.01
C GLU A 65 26.26 -13.22 15.63
N VAL A 66 26.52 -11.97 15.27
CA VAL A 66 26.10 -11.39 13.98
C VAL A 66 27.33 -11.02 13.17
N TYR A 67 27.41 -11.53 11.94
CA TYR A 67 28.48 -11.23 11.00
C TYR A 67 27.91 -10.70 9.70
N ARG A 68 28.60 -9.75 9.09
CA ARG A 68 28.33 -9.38 7.70
C ARG A 68 29.00 -10.39 6.77
N LEU A 69 28.26 -10.87 5.78
CA LEU A 69 28.75 -11.73 4.72
C LEU A 69 28.35 -11.20 3.35
N SER A 70 29.09 -11.64 2.36
CA SER A 70 28.81 -11.45 0.94
C SER A 70 29.11 -12.76 0.21
N GLY A 71 28.45 -12.99 -0.92
CA GLY A 71 28.85 -14.07 -1.82
C GLY A 71 30.31 -13.87 -2.28
N CYS A 72 31.04 -14.97 -2.46
CA CYS A 72 32.36 -14.94 -3.07
C CYS A 72 32.28 -14.62 -4.57
N ASP A 73 31.18 -14.98 -5.21
CA ASP A 73 30.85 -14.72 -6.61
C ASP A 73 29.34 -14.50 -6.80
N ASP A 74 28.95 -14.13 -8.02
CA ASP A 74 27.55 -13.85 -8.38
C ASP A 74 26.65 -15.09 -8.26
N ALA A 75 27.18 -16.30 -8.45
CA ALA A 75 26.42 -17.54 -8.35
C ALA A 75 26.07 -17.86 -6.90
N GLN A 76 27.01 -17.64 -5.98
CA GLN A 76 26.76 -17.77 -4.55
C GLN A 76 25.81 -16.68 -4.06
N GLU A 77 25.94 -15.44 -4.53
CA GLU A 77 24.99 -14.38 -4.20
C GLU A 77 23.57 -14.71 -4.67
N ALA A 78 23.41 -15.22 -5.89
CA ALA A 78 22.13 -15.70 -6.41
C ALA A 78 21.55 -16.83 -5.55
N THR A 79 22.40 -17.76 -5.09
CA THR A 79 22.01 -18.84 -4.17
C THR A 79 21.49 -18.28 -2.83
N LEU A 80 22.19 -17.31 -2.24
CA LEU A 80 21.75 -16.67 -1.00
C LEU A 80 20.44 -15.91 -1.18
N ARG A 81 20.25 -15.21 -2.30
CA ARG A 81 19.00 -14.52 -2.64
C ARG A 81 17.84 -15.50 -2.78
N ALA A 82 18.06 -16.65 -3.42
CA ALA A 82 17.02 -17.67 -3.62
C ALA A 82 16.45 -18.21 -2.31
N LEU A 83 17.20 -18.17 -1.19
CA LEU A 83 16.69 -18.58 0.12
C LEU A 83 15.60 -17.65 0.68
N PHE A 84 15.42 -16.47 0.10
CA PHE A 84 14.38 -15.50 0.46
C PHE A 84 13.15 -15.59 -0.45
N ASP A 85 13.07 -16.57 -1.35
CA ASP A 85 11.89 -16.75 -2.19
C ASP A 85 10.64 -17.04 -1.34
N ARG A 86 9.60 -16.24 -1.56
CA ARG A 86 8.29 -16.33 -0.90
C ARG A 86 7.21 -16.86 -1.84
N GLY A 87 7.60 -17.39 -3.00
CA GLY A 87 6.68 -17.87 -4.03
C GLY A 87 5.61 -18.84 -3.53
N GLU A 88 5.97 -19.81 -2.66
CA GLU A 88 4.99 -20.74 -2.08
C GLU A 88 3.96 -20.07 -1.16
N GLU A 89 4.40 -19.09 -0.36
CA GLU A 89 3.52 -18.32 0.53
C GLU A 89 2.51 -17.50 -0.28
N TYR A 90 2.99 -16.85 -1.36
CA TYR A 90 2.15 -16.12 -2.30
C TYR A 90 1.22 -17.03 -3.09
N ALA A 91 1.67 -18.22 -3.51
CA ALA A 91 0.86 -19.20 -4.24
C ALA A 91 -0.30 -19.72 -3.37
N GLY A 92 -0.02 -20.03 -2.10
CA GLY A 92 -1.06 -20.41 -1.13
C GLY A 92 -2.11 -19.31 -0.95
N LEU A 93 -1.66 -18.06 -0.79
CA LEU A 93 -2.56 -16.90 -0.72
C LEU A 93 -3.38 -16.70 -2.00
N ALA A 94 -2.76 -16.83 -3.17
CA ALA A 94 -3.43 -16.67 -4.45
C ALA A 94 -4.58 -17.69 -4.63
N GLU A 95 -4.39 -18.95 -4.21
CA GLU A 95 -5.46 -19.94 -4.26
C GLU A 95 -6.61 -19.63 -3.30
N GLU A 96 -6.31 -19.16 -2.09
CA GLU A 96 -7.36 -18.72 -1.15
C GLU A 96 -8.15 -17.51 -1.66
N ILE A 97 -7.48 -16.55 -2.32
CA ILE A 97 -8.12 -15.39 -2.96
C ILE A 97 -9.04 -15.84 -4.10
N LYS A 98 -8.56 -16.72 -4.99
CA LYS A 98 -9.37 -17.27 -6.08
C LYS A 98 -10.60 -18.02 -5.56
N GLU A 99 -10.45 -18.79 -4.48
CA GLU A 99 -11.57 -19.53 -3.88
C GLU A 99 -12.62 -18.58 -3.28
N LEU A 100 -12.20 -17.51 -2.62
CA LEU A 100 -13.13 -16.46 -2.18
C LEU A 100 -13.82 -15.78 -3.38
N GLY A 101 -13.09 -15.52 -4.46
CA GLY A 101 -13.65 -14.98 -5.70
C GLY A 101 -14.73 -15.89 -6.33
N ARG A 102 -14.50 -17.21 -6.37
CA ARG A 102 -15.50 -18.19 -6.88
C ARG A 102 -16.76 -18.22 -6.01
N SER A 103 -16.61 -18.08 -4.70
CA SER A 103 -17.73 -18.06 -3.76
C SER A 103 -18.39 -16.68 -3.59
N LEU A 104 -17.89 -15.66 -4.28
CA LEU A 104 -18.37 -14.28 -4.12
C LEU A 104 -19.87 -14.17 -4.39
N ALA A 105 -20.37 -14.78 -5.48
CA ALA A 105 -21.76 -14.70 -5.89
C ALA A 105 -22.77 -15.24 -4.85
N SER A 106 -22.35 -16.16 -3.97
CA SER A 106 -23.21 -16.74 -2.92
C SER A 106 -23.12 -16.01 -1.58
N LEU A 107 -22.22 -15.03 -1.45
CA LEU A 107 -22.03 -14.23 -0.24
C LEU A 107 -22.70 -12.87 -0.36
N ASP A 108 -23.22 -12.37 0.76
CA ASP A 108 -23.53 -10.95 0.91
C ASP A 108 -22.23 -10.13 0.99
N GLY A 109 -22.31 -8.84 0.64
CA GLY A 109 -21.12 -7.97 0.55
C GLY A 109 -20.37 -7.82 1.87
N ALA A 110 -21.09 -7.75 3.00
CA ALA A 110 -20.48 -7.60 4.31
C ALA A 110 -19.76 -8.88 4.77
N ALA A 111 -20.34 -10.04 4.51
CA ALA A 111 -19.76 -11.35 4.80
C ALA A 111 -18.51 -11.59 3.94
N ALA A 112 -18.56 -11.22 2.66
CA ALA A 112 -17.41 -11.34 1.77
C ALA A 112 -16.28 -10.38 2.17
N ALA A 113 -16.59 -9.13 2.55
CA ALA A 113 -15.60 -8.19 3.10
C ALA A 113 -14.93 -8.74 4.37
N ARG A 114 -15.68 -9.35 5.29
CA ARG A 114 -15.10 -9.98 6.50
C ARG A 114 -14.16 -11.13 6.17
N LYS A 115 -14.40 -11.87 5.08
CA LYS A 115 -13.52 -12.95 4.61
C LYS A 115 -12.29 -12.44 3.84
N LEU A 116 -12.41 -11.28 3.18
CA LEU A 116 -11.29 -10.64 2.49
C LEU A 116 -10.25 -10.10 3.48
N GLN A 117 -10.69 -9.52 4.59
CA GLN A 117 -9.82 -8.86 5.58
C GLN A 117 -8.64 -9.73 6.08
N PRO A 118 -8.82 -11.02 6.45
CA PRO A 118 -7.70 -11.90 6.79
C PRO A 118 -6.71 -12.15 5.64
N LEU A 119 -7.18 -12.19 4.39
CA LEU A 119 -6.31 -12.40 3.21
C LEU A 119 -5.43 -11.18 2.98
N VAL A 120 -6.00 -9.98 3.05
CA VAL A 120 -5.28 -8.71 2.99
C VAL A 120 -4.19 -8.68 4.07
N ARG A 121 -4.54 -8.94 5.33
CA ARG A 121 -3.57 -8.94 6.44
C ARG A 121 -2.44 -9.95 6.28
N ARG A 122 -2.73 -11.13 5.71
CA ARG A 122 -1.67 -12.12 5.44
C ARG A 122 -0.78 -11.67 4.29
N PHE A 123 -1.35 -11.14 3.21
CA PHE A 123 -0.57 -10.56 2.12
C PHE A 123 0.38 -9.46 2.64
N GLU A 124 -0.12 -8.54 3.47
CA GLU A 124 0.67 -7.51 4.15
C GLU A 124 1.79 -8.07 5.02
N GLN A 125 1.55 -9.18 5.71
CA GLN A 125 2.57 -9.85 6.51
C GLN A 125 3.69 -10.42 5.63
N VAL A 126 3.35 -11.05 4.50
CA VAL A 126 4.35 -11.60 3.57
C VAL A 126 5.15 -10.47 2.91
N VAL A 127 4.48 -9.42 2.41
CA VAL A 127 5.14 -8.26 1.77
C VAL A 127 6.15 -7.60 2.70
N ARG A 128 5.85 -7.48 4.00
CA ARG A 128 6.74 -6.85 4.99
C ARG A 128 8.08 -7.58 5.15
N ILE A 129 8.09 -8.88 4.88
CA ILE A 129 9.28 -9.74 5.00
C ILE A 129 9.79 -10.23 3.64
N ASP A 130 9.25 -9.69 2.56
CA ASP A 130 9.69 -9.95 1.19
C ASP A 130 10.71 -8.90 0.78
N PHE A 131 11.98 -9.28 0.81
CA PHE A 131 13.10 -8.40 0.47
C PHE A 131 13.37 -8.35 -1.04
N PHE A 132 12.78 -9.28 -1.81
CA PHE A 132 13.05 -9.46 -3.24
C PHE A 132 11.74 -9.67 -3.99
N PRO A 133 10.89 -8.63 -4.09
CA PRO A 133 9.56 -8.76 -4.67
C PRO A 133 9.61 -9.25 -6.12
N GLY A 134 8.91 -10.36 -6.36
CA GLY A 134 8.90 -11.09 -7.62
C GLY A 134 7.57 -11.04 -8.36
N GLU A 135 7.46 -11.90 -9.38
CA GLU A 135 6.21 -12.06 -10.13
C GLU A 135 5.08 -12.65 -9.28
N ALA A 136 5.39 -13.58 -8.37
CA ALA A 136 4.41 -14.17 -7.46
C ALA A 136 3.69 -13.11 -6.63
N GLN A 137 4.42 -12.14 -6.06
CA GLN A 137 3.82 -11.02 -5.33
C GLN A 137 2.87 -10.20 -6.22
N ARG A 138 3.32 -9.84 -7.43
CA ARG A 138 2.52 -9.04 -8.38
C ARG A 138 1.24 -9.76 -8.80
N GLN A 139 1.33 -11.06 -9.09
CA GLN A 139 0.17 -11.87 -9.46
C GLN A 139 -0.83 -11.97 -8.29
N THR A 140 -0.34 -12.26 -7.07
CA THR A 140 -1.20 -12.32 -5.89
C THR A 140 -1.85 -10.97 -5.58
N LEU A 141 -1.12 -9.87 -5.78
CA LEU A 141 -1.66 -8.52 -5.62
C LEU A 141 -2.77 -8.25 -6.64
N GLY A 142 -2.54 -8.54 -7.92
CA GLY A 142 -3.55 -8.36 -8.96
C GLY A 142 -4.85 -9.13 -8.66
N LEU A 143 -4.75 -10.38 -8.19
CA LEU A 143 -5.92 -11.17 -7.78
C LEU A 143 -6.65 -10.54 -6.58
N LEU A 144 -5.91 -9.95 -5.64
CA LEU A 144 -6.48 -9.29 -4.47
C LEU A 144 -7.25 -8.03 -4.87
N ASP A 145 -6.67 -7.23 -5.77
CA ASP A 145 -7.27 -5.99 -6.28
C ASP A 145 -8.50 -6.30 -7.14
N GLU A 146 -8.44 -7.31 -8.02
CA GLU A 146 -9.60 -7.78 -8.79
C GLU A 146 -10.78 -8.19 -7.88
N LEU A 147 -10.47 -8.87 -6.76
CA LEU A 147 -11.48 -9.29 -5.79
C LEU A 147 -12.05 -8.10 -5.01
N ARG A 148 -11.22 -7.12 -4.64
CA ARG A 148 -11.66 -5.86 -4.02
C ARG A 148 -12.62 -5.13 -4.96
N ASP A 149 -12.22 -4.91 -6.20
CA ASP A 149 -13.04 -4.23 -7.20
C ASP A 149 -14.38 -4.95 -7.44
N ALA A 150 -14.37 -6.28 -7.48
CA ALA A 150 -15.60 -7.06 -7.63
C ALA A 150 -16.55 -6.91 -6.42
N LEU A 151 -16.01 -6.72 -5.22
CA LEU A 151 -16.81 -6.41 -4.03
C LEU A 151 -17.36 -4.99 -4.08
N THR A 152 -16.53 -4.01 -4.41
CA THR A 152 -16.95 -2.62 -4.39
C THR A 152 -18.02 -2.35 -5.45
N ARG A 153 -17.89 -2.90 -6.67
CA ARG A 153 -18.94 -2.83 -7.70
C ARG A 153 -20.30 -3.42 -7.26
N ARG A 154 -20.29 -4.44 -6.38
CA ARG A 154 -21.54 -5.01 -5.83
C ARG A 154 -22.16 -4.14 -4.74
N MET A 155 -21.36 -3.37 -4.03
CA MET A 155 -21.80 -2.48 -2.95
C MET A 155 -22.15 -1.07 -3.45
N SER A 156 -21.48 -0.62 -4.51
CA SER A 156 -21.55 0.71 -5.12
C SER A 156 -21.52 0.56 -6.65
N PRO A 157 -22.66 0.33 -7.33
CA PRO A 157 -22.70 0.10 -8.78
C PRO A 157 -22.23 1.30 -9.63
N ASP A 158 -22.11 2.49 -9.05
CA ASP A 158 -21.74 3.74 -9.74
C ASP A 158 -20.25 4.13 -9.56
N GLU A 159 -19.37 3.20 -9.17
CA GLU A 159 -17.93 3.48 -9.07
C GLU A 159 -17.23 3.47 -10.44
N PRO A 160 -16.29 4.42 -10.66
CA PRO A 160 -15.64 4.57 -11.97
C PRO A 160 -14.86 3.31 -12.35
N THR A 161 -15.00 2.91 -13.61
CA THR A 161 -14.16 1.86 -14.19
C THR A 161 -12.94 2.50 -14.85
N ALA A 162 -11.74 2.00 -14.55
CA ALA A 162 -10.52 2.51 -15.16
C ALA A 162 -10.59 2.41 -16.68
N ARG A 163 -10.36 3.54 -17.37
CA ARG A 163 -10.26 3.55 -18.83
C ARG A 163 -8.85 3.20 -19.24
N GLN A 164 -8.70 2.38 -20.27
CA GLN A 164 -7.40 2.15 -20.88
C GLN A 164 -7.11 3.26 -21.89
N ALA A 165 -6.36 4.27 -21.46
CA ALA A 165 -6.00 5.45 -22.26
C ALA A 165 -4.61 5.97 -21.86
N ASP A 166 -3.99 6.77 -22.72
CA ASP A 166 -2.80 7.53 -22.36
C ASP A 166 -3.20 8.74 -21.51
N ILE A 167 -2.37 9.09 -20.52
CA ILE A 167 -2.59 10.26 -19.67
C ILE A 167 -1.92 11.47 -20.35
N PRO A 168 -2.68 12.47 -20.84
CA PRO A 168 -2.12 13.61 -21.54
C PRO A 168 -1.38 14.56 -20.58
N ARG A 169 -0.31 15.19 -21.06
CA ARG A 169 0.37 16.26 -20.32
C ARG A 169 -0.35 17.59 -20.53
N LEU A 170 -0.70 18.25 -19.44
CA LEU A 170 -1.50 19.48 -19.41
C LEU A 170 -0.72 20.62 -18.76
N ALA A 171 -0.96 21.85 -19.23
CA ALA A 171 -0.40 23.06 -18.64
C ALA A 171 -1.33 23.57 -17.52
N ARG A 172 -0.80 23.82 -16.33
CA ARG A 172 -1.59 24.30 -15.18
C ARG A 172 -2.29 25.63 -15.47
N ASP A 173 -1.66 26.51 -16.23
CA ASP A 173 -2.18 27.85 -16.54
C ASP A 173 -3.54 27.81 -17.27
N ASP A 174 -3.84 26.73 -17.98
CA ASP A 174 -5.13 26.55 -18.69
C ASP A 174 -6.29 26.17 -17.75
N TYR A 175 -5.98 25.83 -16.50
CA TYR A 175 -6.91 25.24 -15.53
C TYR A 175 -7.18 26.14 -14.32
N GLN A 176 -6.84 27.43 -14.37
CA GLN A 176 -7.05 28.36 -13.25
C GLN A 176 -8.50 28.85 -13.11
N GLY A 177 -8.98 28.99 -11.87
CA GLY A 177 -10.30 29.53 -11.53
C GLY A 177 -11.47 28.71 -12.05
N ARG A 178 -11.28 27.40 -12.25
CA ARG A 178 -12.26 26.52 -12.87
C ARG A 178 -13.26 25.98 -11.84
N VAL A 179 -14.38 25.49 -12.35
CA VAL A 179 -15.31 24.67 -11.57
C VAL A 179 -14.96 23.20 -11.79
N TRP A 180 -14.68 22.51 -10.69
CA TRP A 180 -14.36 21.09 -10.64
C TRP A 180 -15.49 20.35 -9.94
N ALA A 181 -15.95 19.24 -10.49
CA ALA A 181 -17.12 18.55 -9.97
C ALA A 181 -16.83 17.07 -9.72
N THR A 182 -17.35 16.53 -8.61
CA THR A 182 -17.31 15.09 -8.30
C THR A 182 -18.52 14.71 -7.47
N ARG A 183 -18.72 13.41 -7.20
CA ARG A 183 -19.87 12.93 -6.42
C ARG A 183 -19.82 13.39 -4.96
N ALA A 184 -20.98 13.72 -4.41
CA ALA A 184 -21.18 14.02 -3.01
C ALA A 184 -20.80 12.85 -2.10
N ARG A 185 -20.57 13.13 -0.81
CA ARG A 185 -20.03 12.20 0.19
C ARG A 185 -18.72 11.55 -0.28
N PRO A 186 -17.68 12.37 -0.59
CA PRO A 186 -16.43 11.90 -1.16
C PRO A 186 -15.70 10.91 -0.25
N TRP A 187 -14.94 10.01 -0.87
CA TRP A 187 -13.99 9.14 -0.19
C TRP A 187 -12.55 9.55 -0.51
N VAL A 188 -11.57 8.71 -0.16
CA VAL A 188 -10.16 9.08 -0.08
C VAL A 188 -9.63 9.66 -1.39
N ASP A 189 -9.85 9.03 -2.55
CA ASP A 189 -9.33 9.55 -3.82
C ASP A 189 -9.97 10.88 -4.23
N ARG A 190 -11.28 11.07 -4.01
CA ARG A 190 -11.97 12.36 -4.25
C ARG A 190 -11.45 13.47 -3.36
N LEU A 191 -11.29 13.19 -2.06
CA LEU A 191 -10.79 14.15 -1.09
C LEU A 191 -9.34 14.55 -1.41
N ALA A 192 -8.49 13.56 -1.68
CA ALA A 192 -7.09 13.80 -2.04
C ALA A 192 -6.96 14.53 -3.37
N SER A 193 -7.76 14.18 -4.38
CA SER A 193 -7.80 14.84 -5.68
C SER A 193 -8.24 16.30 -5.55
N ALA A 194 -9.30 16.58 -4.79
CA ALA A 194 -9.76 17.94 -4.53
C ALA A 194 -8.71 18.79 -3.78
N TRP A 195 -8.01 18.20 -2.81
CA TRP A 195 -6.86 18.84 -2.14
C TRP A 195 -5.73 19.12 -3.13
N LEU A 196 -5.34 18.15 -3.96
CA LEU A 196 -4.28 18.29 -4.97
C LEU A 196 -4.60 19.41 -5.97
N ILE A 197 -5.86 19.43 -6.44
CA ILE A 197 -6.38 20.46 -7.34
C ILE A 197 -6.18 21.83 -6.68
N ARG A 198 -6.77 22.06 -5.49
CA ARG A 198 -6.69 23.34 -4.78
C ARG A 198 -5.27 23.75 -4.41
N ARG A 199 -4.37 22.81 -4.20
CA ARG A 199 -3.03 23.11 -3.67
C ARG A 199 -1.98 23.32 -4.77
N PHE A 200 -2.05 22.58 -5.87
CA PHE A 200 -0.96 22.51 -6.85
C PHE A 200 -1.36 22.79 -8.30
N ILE A 201 -2.67 22.70 -8.61
CA ILE A 201 -3.17 22.82 -9.98
C ILE A 201 -3.93 24.13 -10.16
N ASP A 202 -4.96 24.36 -9.36
CA ASP A 202 -5.89 25.49 -9.46
C ASP A 202 -6.22 26.02 -8.05
N PRO A 203 -5.46 27.00 -7.54
CA PRO A 203 -5.67 27.59 -6.21
C PRO A 203 -7.04 28.26 -6.01
N ASP A 204 -7.67 28.67 -7.10
CA ASP A 204 -8.99 29.33 -7.10
C ASP A 204 -10.13 28.35 -7.45
N ALA A 205 -9.86 27.04 -7.42
CA ALA A 205 -10.81 26.00 -7.78
C ALA A 205 -12.08 26.03 -6.92
N ARG A 206 -13.23 26.00 -7.60
CA ARG A 206 -14.54 25.79 -6.98
C ARG A 206 -14.94 24.33 -7.11
N ILE A 207 -15.03 23.63 -5.99
CA ILE A 207 -15.47 22.24 -5.95
C ILE A 207 -17.00 22.18 -5.87
N VAL A 208 -17.62 21.33 -6.69
CA VAL A 208 -19.06 21.08 -6.68
C VAL A 208 -19.32 19.61 -6.42
N TRP A 209 -20.17 19.34 -5.44
CA TRP A 209 -20.59 18.01 -5.02
C TRP A 209 -21.90 17.61 -5.73
N LEU A 210 -21.83 16.61 -6.59
CA LEU A 210 -22.93 16.15 -7.44
C LEU A 210 -23.75 15.06 -6.75
N ALA A 211 -25.08 15.10 -6.90
CA ALA A 211 -25.94 14.00 -6.49
C ALA A 211 -25.80 12.80 -7.45
N SER A 212 -25.68 13.07 -8.76
CA SER A 212 -25.43 12.09 -9.81
C SER A 212 -24.32 12.58 -10.76
N PRO A 213 -23.48 11.69 -11.33
CA PRO A 213 -22.53 12.04 -12.40
C PRO A 213 -23.15 12.80 -13.58
N SER A 214 -24.41 12.50 -13.90
CA SER A 214 -25.16 13.18 -14.98
C SER A 214 -25.43 14.66 -14.71
N ASP A 215 -25.30 15.11 -13.47
CA ASP A 215 -25.53 16.51 -13.08
C ASP A 215 -24.32 17.41 -13.40
N CYS A 216 -23.20 16.82 -13.83
CA CYS A 216 -22.02 17.57 -14.24
C CYS A 216 -22.29 18.34 -15.54
N LYS A 217 -22.10 19.66 -15.50
CA LYS A 217 -22.26 20.51 -16.69
C LYS A 217 -21.08 20.36 -17.65
N ALA A 218 -21.31 20.62 -18.92
CA ALA A 218 -20.31 20.47 -19.98
C ALA A 218 -19.09 21.39 -19.84
N ASP A 219 -19.23 22.53 -19.17
CA ASP A 219 -18.16 23.49 -18.92
C ASP A 219 -17.39 23.23 -17.60
N TRP A 220 -17.86 22.28 -16.79
CA TRP A 220 -17.21 21.87 -15.54
C TRP A 220 -16.20 20.76 -15.78
N LEU A 221 -15.14 20.74 -14.98
CA LEU A 221 -14.13 19.70 -14.99
C LEU A 221 -14.55 18.58 -14.03
N GLY A 222 -15.22 17.56 -14.56
CA GLY A 222 -15.56 16.37 -13.80
C GLY A 222 -14.31 15.59 -13.39
N PHE A 223 -14.27 15.07 -12.16
CA PHE A 223 -13.25 14.13 -11.71
C PHE A 223 -13.81 12.97 -10.87
N ASP A 224 -13.18 11.80 -10.98
CA ASP A 224 -13.47 10.58 -10.21
C ASP A 224 -14.90 10.02 -10.34
N PHE A 225 -15.38 9.93 -11.58
CA PHE A 225 -16.58 9.17 -11.98
C PHE A 225 -16.52 8.82 -13.48
N ASP A 226 -17.38 7.91 -13.94
CA ASP A 226 -17.42 7.53 -15.35
C ASP A 226 -17.86 8.68 -16.27
N GLY A 227 -17.12 8.90 -17.35
CA GLY A 227 -17.31 10.04 -18.25
C GLY A 227 -16.65 11.35 -17.79
N ALA A 228 -16.06 11.40 -16.58
CA ALA A 228 -15.30 12.56 -16.10
C ALA A 228 -14.08 12.88 -16.98
N ALA A 229 -13.64 14.14 -16.93
CA ALA A 229 -12.42 14.61 -17.60
C ALA A 229 -11.17 13.97 -16.98
N PHE A 230 -11.17 13.79 -15.66
CA PHE A 230 -10.12 13.09 -14.92
C PHE A 230 -10.72 11.89 -14.17
N SER A 231 -10.18 10.70 -14.36
CA SER A 231 -10.69 9.48 -13.72
C SER A 231 -9.57 8.45 -13.63
N HIS A 232 -9.90 7.22 -13.25
CA HIS A 232 -8.96 6.12 -13.20
C HIS A 232 -8.49 5.81 -14.62
N VAL A 233 -7.17 5.69 -14.81
CA VAL A 233 -6.56 5.38 -16.10
C VAL A 233 -5.55 4.24 -15.93
N GLY A 234 -5.81 3.11 -16.59
CA GLY A 234 -5.03 1.89 -16.37
C GLY A 234 -5.05 1.46 -14.91
N THR A 235 -3.88 1.42 -14.25
CA THR A 235 -3.75 1.10 -12.82
C THR A 235 -3.67 2.35 -11.94
N LYS A 236 -3.95 3.55 -12.46
CA LYS A 236 -3.84 4.79 -11.68
C LYS A 236 -5.21 5.24 -11.19
N VAL A 237 -5.30 5.57 -9.90
CA VAL A 237 -6.47 6.27 -9.33
C VAL A 237 -6.50 7.73 -9.81
N THR A 238 -7.61 8.45 -9.59
CA THR A 238 -7.77 9.81 -10.11
C THR A 238 -6.68 10.75 -9.61
N PHE A 239 -6.26 10.63 -8.34
CA PHE A 239 -5.14 11.41 -7.79
C PHE A 239 -3.84 11.20 -8.58
N GLU A 240 -3.48 9.95 -8.88
CA GLU A 240 -2.28 9.63 -9.66
C GLU A 240 -2.42 10.09 -11.13
N THR A 241 -3.61 9.98 -11.72
CA THR A 241 -3.90 10.53 -13.04
C THR A 241 -3.68 12.04 -13.08
N LEU A 242 -4.10 12.77 -12.05
CA LEU A 242 -3.86 14.22 -11.92
C LEU A 242 -2.36 14.54 -11.75
N LEU A 243 -1.63 13.77 -10.92
CA LEU A 243 -0.18 13.95 -10.77
C LEU A 243 0.54 13.80 -12.11
N ALA A 244 0.24 12.76 -12.87
CA ALA A 244 0.85 12.50 -14.18
C ALA A 244 0.46 13.59 -15.20
N SER A 245 -0.83 13.94 -15.23
CA SER A 245 -1.38 14.94 -16.17
C SER A 245 -0.73 16.31 -16.00
N PHE A 246 -0.49 16.76 -14.76
CA PHE A 246 0.07 18.08 -14.48
C PHE A 246 1.56 18.08 -14.13
N GLY A 247 2.20 16.91 -14.11
CA GLY A 247 3.63 16.80 -13.92
C GLY A 247 4.16 16.97 -12.53
N LEU A 248 3.39 16.51 -11.57
CA LEU A 248 3.70 16.61 -10.16
C LEU A 248 4.47 15.38 -9.66
N GLU A 249 4.66 14.36 -10.51
CA GLU A 249 5.41 13.13 -10.21
C GLU A 249 6.90 13.38 -9.91
N SER A 250 7.44 14.55 -10.27
CA SER A 250 8.82 14.91 -9.93
C SER A 250 9.01 15.21 -8.43
N ALA A 251 7.93 15.36 -7.66
CA ALA A 251 7.97 15.60 -6.22
C ALA A 251 7.80 14.26 -5.47
N PRO A 252 8.85 13.70 -4.83
CA PRO A 252 8.79 12.37 -4.20
C PRO A 252 7.74 12.26 -3.09
N ALA A 253 7.49 13.34 -2.36
CA ALA A 253 6.48 13.38 -1.31
C ALA A 253 5.06 13.24 -1.87
N LEU A 254 4.76 13.81 -3.05
CA LEU A 254 3.48 13.65 -3.73
C LEU A 254 3.31 12.23 -4.29
N VAL A 255 4.38 11.62 -4.80
CA VAL A 255 4.36 10.21 -5.25
C VAL A 255 4.03 9.28 -4.08
N ARG A 256 4.66 9.45 -2.92
CA ARG A 256 4.35 8.68 -1.70
C ARG A 256 2.92 8.91 -1.20
N LEU A 257 2.39 10.12 -1.36
CA LEU A 257 0.98 10.39 -1.06
C LEU A 257 0.07 9.66 -2.05
N GLY A 258 0.44 9.60 -3.33
CA GLY A 258 -0.27 8.82 -4.36
C GLY A 258 -0.31 7.33 -4.04
N GLU A 259 0.80 6.73 -3.61
CA GLU A 259 0.85 5.33 -3.16
C GLU A 259 -0.12 5.07 -1.98
N LEU A 260 -0.18 6.01 -1.01
CA LEU A 260 -1.14 5.93 0.10
C LEU A 260 -2.59 6.03 -0.37
N VAL A 261 -2.91 7.01 -1.23
CA VAL A 261 -4.26 7.21 -1.76
C VAL A 261 -4.70 5.99 -2.57
N HIS A 262 -3.83 5.47 -3.43
CA HIS A 262 -4.05 4.25 -4.21
C HIS A 262 -4.36 3.05 -3.30
N CYS A 263 -3.51 2.82 -2.27
CA CYS A 263 -3.71 1.79 -1.24
C CYS A 263 -5.10 1.87 -0.56
N LEU A 264 -5.54 3.08 -0.24
CA LEU A 264 -6.78 3.34 0.47
C LEU A 264 -8.02 3.26 -0.42
N ASP A 265 -7.90 3.64 -1.68
CA ASP A 265 -9.04 3.73 -2.58
C ASP A 265 -9.32 2.40 -3.29
N VAL A 266 -8.33 1.86 -4.01
CA VAL A 266 -8.48 0.63 -4.81
C VAL A 266 -7.76 -0.56 -4.22
N GLY A 267 -6.69 -0.34 -3.46
CA GLY A 267 -5.84 -1.41 -2.94
C GLY A 267 -4.44 -1.33 -3.47
N GLY A 268 -3.80 -2.45 -3.74
CA GLY A 268 -2.40 -2.46 -4.14
C GLY A 268 -1.43 -2.70 -2.98
N LEU A 269 -0.18 -2.25 -3.18
CA LEU A 269 0.89 -2.50 -2.22
C LEU A 269 0.60 -1.85 -0.86
N PRO A 270 0.73 -2.61 0.24
CA PRO A 270 0.44 -2.11 1.57
C PRO A 270 1.31 -0.91 1.96
N VAL A 271 0.65 0.14 2.43
CA VAL A 271 1.30 1.29 3.01
C VAL A 271 1.12 1.25 4.54
N ALA A 272 2.22 1.23 5.29
CA ALA A 272 2.20 0.96 6.73
C ALA A 272 1.26 1.87 7.55
N GLN A 273 1.16 3.14 7.15
CA GLN A 273 0.32 4.15 7.77
C GLN A 273 -1.14 4.13 7.29
N ALA A 274 -1.48 3.40 6.22
CA ALA A 274 -2.81 3.42 5.61
C ALA A 274 -3.94 3.12 6.61
N PRO A 275 -3.91 2.07 7.46
CA PRO A 275 -5.02 1.78 8.38
C PRO A 275 -5.32 2.91 9.37
N GLY A 276 -4.28 3.63 9.82
CA GLY A 276 -4.43 4.77 10.72
C GLY A 276 -5.06 5.97 10.03
N ILE A 277 -4.64 6.25 8.79
CA ILE A 277 -5.20 7.35 7.98
C ILE A 277 -6.64 7.03 7.55
N GLU A 278 -6.92 5.78 7.17
CA GLU A 278 -8.28 5.32 6.88
C GLU A 278 -9.21 5.57 8.07
N SER A 279 -8.80 5.17 9.27
CA SER A 279 -9.59 5.36 10.50
C SER A 279 -9.88 6.84 10.78
N LEU A 280 -8.90 7.72 10.54
CA LEU A 280 -9.06 9.16 10.69
C LEU A 280 -10.04 9.74 9.66
N LEU A 281 -9.88 9.40 8.37
CA LEU A 281 -10.74 9.88 7.30
C LEU A 281 -12.17 9.33 7.41
N ALA A 282 -12.32 8.07 7.84
CA ALA A 282 -13.62 7.48 8.15
C ALA A 282 -14.35 8.25 9.26
N GLY A 283 -13.65 8.51 10.37
CA GLY A 283 -14.21 9.29 11.49
C GLY A 283 -14.58 10.71 11.08
N LEU A 284 -13.77 11.35 10.24
CA LEU A 284 -14.05 12.68 9.70
C LEU A 284 -15.32 12.68 8.84
N ARG A 285 -15.43 11.74 7.90
CA ARG A 285 -16.61 11.60 7.02
C ARG A 285 -17.89 11.32 7.79
N GLU A 286 -17.82 10.57 8.88
CA GLU A 286 -18.99 10.29 9.72
C GLU A 286 -19.39 11.51 10.57
N SER A 287 -18.42 12.33 10.98
CA SER A 287 -18.64 13.50 11.83
C SER A 287 -19.12 14.72 11.04
N GLU A 288 -18.73 14.85 9.77
CA GLU A 288 -19.01 16.00 8.93
C GLU A 288 -20.02 15.65 7.81
N PRO A 289 -21.29 16.06 7.94
CA PRO A 289 -22.31 15.82 6.91
C PRO A 289 -22.22 16.78 5.72
N ASP A 290 -21.58 17.94 5.91
CA ASP A 290 -21.33 18.94 4.87
C ASP A 290 -20.01 18.66 4.15
N ASP A 291 -20.07 18.46 2.83
CA ASP A 291 -18.92 17.99 2.05
C ASP A 291 -17.82 19.07 1.89
N ASP A 292 -18.15 20.37 1.94
CA ASP A 292 -17.16 21.44 1.91
C ASP A 292 -16.38 21.51 3.23
N THR A 293 -17.08 21.36 4.36
CA THR A 293 -16.47 21.27 5.69
C THR A 293 -15.61 20.02 5.81
N LEU A 294 -16.11 18.87 5.33
CA LEU A 294 -15.36 17.61 5.24
C LEU A 294 -14.07 17.79 4.44
N LEU A 295 -14.13 18.39 3.25
CA LEU A 295 -12.96 18.65 2.42
C LEU A 295 -11.96 19.56 3.14
N ALA A 296 -12.43 20.66 3.75
CA ALA A 296 -11.54 21.59 4.46
C ALA A 296 -10.73 20.90 5.56
N ARG A 297 -11.36 20.00 6.32
CA ARG A 297 -10.68 19.20 7.35
C ARG A 297 -9.77 18.13 6.77
N ALA A 298 -10.17 17.46 5.70
CA ALA A 298 -9.33 16.48 5.02
C ALA A 298 -8.07 17.12 4.43
N CYS A 299 -8.16 18.36 3.93
CA CYS A 299 -7.00 19.12 3.46
C CYS A 299 -5.93 19.30 4.55
N GLU A 300 -6.32 19.59 5.79
CA GLU A 300 -5.37 19.70 6.91
C GLU A 300 -4.59 18.38 7.11
N VAL A 301 -5.28 17.23 7.01
CA VAL A 301 -4.66 15.90 7.12
C VAL A 301 -3.67 15.66 5.98
N PHE A 302 -4.04 15.99 4.74
CA PHE A 302 -3.14 15.83 3.60
C PHE A 302 -1.94 16.77 3.66
N ASP A 303 -2.10 17.99 4.17
CA ASP A 303 -0.98 18.91 4.41
C ASP A 303 0.02 18.34 5.43
N TRP A 304 -0.46 17.74 6.54
CA TRP A 304 0.41 17.09 7.53
C TRP A 304 1.10 15.83 6.97
N LEU A 305 0.39 15.05 6.16
CA LEU A 305 0.96 13.88 5.48
C LEU A 305 2.05 14.27 4.48
N LEU A 306 1.79 15.29 3.66
CA LEU A 306 2.77 15.83 2.73
C LEU A 306 4.04 16.26 3.47
N LYS A 307 3.88 17.04 4.55
CA LYS A 307 5.00 17.52 5.36
C LYS A 307 5.81 16.38 5.97
N SER A 308 5.14 15.34 6.48
CA SER A 308 5.78 14.14 7.03
C SER A 308 6.61 13.37 5.99
N TYR A 309 6.16 13.32 4.73
CA TYR A 309 6.92 12.68 3.66
C TYR A 309 8.12 13.49 3.20
N GLU A 310 8.03 14.83 3.20
CA GLU A 310 9.17 15.71 2.90
C GLU A 310 10.31 15.51 3.90
N ASP A 311 9.99 15.49 5.21
CA ASP A 311 11.00 15.39 6.27
C ASP A 311 11.74 14.04 6.26
N LYS A 312 11.09 12.97 5.76
CA LYS A 312 11.67 11.63 5.57
C LYS A 312 12.52 11.48 4.30
N THR A 313 12.70 12.55 3.53
CA THR A 313 13.54 12.55 2.30
C THR A 313 14.90 13.23 2.54
N THR A 314 15.18 13.60 3.80
CA THR A 314 16.46 14.11 4.32
C THR A 314 17.15 13.06 5.18
#